data_AF-T1H036-F1
#
_entry.id   AF-T1H036-F1
#
_cell.length_a   1.000
_cell.length_b   1.000
_cell.length_c   1.000
_cell.angle_alpha   90.00
_cell.angle_beta   90.00
_cell.angle_gamma   90.00
#
_symmetry.space_group_name_H-M   'P 1'
#
loop_
_entity.id
_entity.type
_entity.pdbx_description
1 polymer ?
#
loop_
_entity_poly.entity_id
_entity_poly.type
_entity_poly.pdbx_seq_one_letter_code
_entity_poly.pdbx_strand_id
1 'polypeptide(L)'
;MISINCNPGFRLTMKNHNNTFRCVRGIWKPNKPECISAPCIVPSSSNGKYFEVSLDPIVLQETPELKTLKSYQEVESGQSITFQCDDGFTMKGAVQMRCLHGSWSVNQFPECVSLPCTLPNLINAVYEGGYRAGLTIAHGSTVNFHCDNTINTTPIKVSCIKGSLTPVIDAIHCENGQRKSREEYLTE
;
A
#
# COMPACT_ATOMS: atom_id res chain seq x y z
N MET A 1 49.68 7.54 -0.11
CA MET A 1 48.25 7.74 -0.42
C MET A 1 47.50 6.65 0.31
N ILE A 2 46.42 6.97 1.02
CA ILE A 2 45.72 6.04 1.91
C ILE A 2 44.28 5.90 1.40
N SER A 3 43.78 4.68 1.26
CA SER A 3 42.37 4.45 0.96
C SER A 3 41.59 4.26 2.25
N ILE A 4 40.43 4.91 2.39
CA ILE A 4 39.58 4.81 3.58
C ILE A 4 38.25 4.17 3.20
N ASN A 5 37.87 3.15 3.96
CA ASN A 5 36.59 2.48 3.85
C ASN A 5 35.88 2.58 5.21
N CYS A 6 34.57 2.78 5.18
CA CYS A 6 33.75 2.83 6.38
C CYS A 6 33.24 1.44 6.74
N ASN A 7 32.89 1.25 8.02
CA ASN A 7 32.19 0.05 8.48
C ASN A 7 30.82 -0.07 7.80
N PRO A 8 30.24 -1.29 7.72
CA PRO A 8 28.89 -1.49 7.21
C PRO A 8 27.88 -0.55 7.87
N GLY A 9 26.99 0.03 7.06
CA GLY A 9 25.99 1.00 7.50
C GLY A 9 26.50 2.44 7.61
N PHE A 10 27.76 2.69 7.27
CA PHE A 10 28.34 4.03 7.20
C PHE A 10 28.90 4.31 5.80
N ARG A 11 28.80 5.57 5.34
CA ARG A 11 29.38 6.06 4.09
C ARG A 11 30.32 7.22 4.34
N LEU A 12 31.26 7.44 3.43
CA LEU A 12 32.07 8.66 3.44
C LEU A 12 31.19 9.87 3.09
N THR A 13 31.45 11.02 3.72
CA THR A 13 30.74 12.29 3.45
C THR A 13 30.87 12.73 1.98
N MET A 14 31.94 12.32 1.29
CA MET A 14 32.15 12.64 -0.13
C MET A 14 31.43 11.67 -1.05
N LYS A 15 30.57 12.18 -1.93
CA LYS A 15 29.87 11.41 -2.97
C LYS A 15 30.74 11.12 -4.21
N ASN A 16 31.92 11.74 -4.32
CA ASN A 16 32.83 11.55 -5.45
C ASN A 16 33.76 10.36 -5.19
N HIS A 17 33.76 9.39 -6.11
CA HIS A 17 34.35 8.04 -6.10
C HIS A 17 35.83 7.87 -5.69
N ASN A 18 36.54 8.92 -5.26
CA ASN A 18 37.93 8.83 -4.84
C ASN A 18 38.03 8.69 -3.32
N ASN A 19 38.09 7.43 -2.84
CA ASN A 19 38.31 7.10 -1.43
C ASN A 19 39.78 7.23 -1.00
N THR A 20 40.63 7.84 -1.84
CA THR A 20 42.07 7.99 -1.62
C THR A 20 42.42 9.38 -1.11
N PHE A 21 43.05 9.39 0.05
CA PHE A 21 43.41 10.58 0.80
C PHE A 21 44.93 10.70 0.96
N ARG A 22 45.38 11.93 1.19
CA ARG A 22 46.77 12.20 1.61
C ARG A 22 46.75 13.11 2.83
N CYS A 23 47.54 12.76 3.83
CA CYS A 23 47.89 13.66 4.91
C CYS A 23 49.25 14.29 4.59
N VAL A 24 49.29 15.60 4.37
CA VAL A 24 50.52 16.35 4.10
C VAL A 24 50.69 17.39 5.19
N ARG A 25 51.72 17.24 6.03
CA ARG A 25 52.00 18.13 7.17
C ARG A 25 50.77 18.32 8.10
N GLY A 26 50.08 17.21 8.41
CA GLY A 26 48.88 17.22 9.26
C GLY A 26 47.57 17.65 8.57
N ILE A 27 47.63 18.09 7.31
CA ILE A 27 46.45 18.53 6.56
C ILE A 27 45.99 17.40 5.64
N TRP A 28 44.75 16.95 5.84
CA TRP A 28 44.10 15.99 4.96
C TRP A 28 43.66 16.66 3.66
N LYS A 29 44.02 16.04 2.54
CA LYS A 29 43.61 16.47 1.19
C LYS A 29 42.75 15.36 0.55
N PRO A 30 41.57 15.70 -0.02
CA PRO A 30 40.99 17.04 -0.15
C PRO A 30 40.49 17.67 1.17
N ASN A 31 39.91 16.86 2.05
CA ASN A 31 39.41 17.21 3.38
C ASN A 31 39.46 15.95 4.26
N LYS A 32 39.36 16.12 5.59
CA LYS A 32 39.32 15.01 6.53
C LYS A 32 38.08 14.14 6.23
N PRO A 33 38.23 12.84 5.94
CA PRO A 33 37.08 11.98 5.72
C PRO A 33 36.40 11.63 7.03
N GLU A 34 35.08 11.67 7.01
CA GLU A 34 34.24 11.21 8.10
C GLU A 34 33.31 10.11 7.59
N CYS A 35 33.13 9.09 8.42
CA CYS A 35 32.17 8.03 8.18
C CYS A 35 30.87 8.41 8.88
N ILE A 36 29.86 8.76 8.09
CA ILE A 36 28.52 9.12 8.55
C ILE A 36 27.57 7.95 8.33
N SER A 37 26.49 7.87 9.09
CA SER A 37 25.46 6.86 8.87
C SER A 37 24.96 6.92 7.43
N ALA A 38 24.89 5.76 6.77
CA ALA A 38 24.35 5.67 5.43
C ALA A 38 22.84 5.96 5.43
N PRO A 39 22.31 6.57 4.36
CA PRO A 39 20.88 6.70 4.18
C PRO A 39 20.28 5.36 3.75
N CYS A 40 18.99 5.19 4.00
CA CYS A 40 18.20 4.09 3.48
C CYS A 40 17.57 4.47 2.16
N ILE A 41 17.30 3.48 1.31
CA ILE A 41 16.66 3.68 0.02
C ILE A 41 15.19 3.29 0.13
N VAL A 42 14.28 4.19 -0.24
CA VAL A 42 12.84 3.90 -0.27
C VAL A 42 12.57 2.75 -1.26
N PRO A 43 11.96 1.64 -0.82
CA PRO A 43 11.69 0.51 -1.71
C PRO A 43 10.62 0.88 -2.74
N SER A 44 10.58 0.11 -3.83
CA SER A 44 9.45 0.15 -4.75
C SER A 44 8.21 -0.42 -4.06
N SER A 45 7.05 0.11 -4.41
CA SER A 45 5.75 -0.36 -3.91
C SER A 45 4.74 -0.39 -5.05
N SER A 46 3.74 -1.26 -4.91
CA SER A 46 2.60 -1.33 -5.82
C SER A 46 1.33 -1.06 -5.03
N ASN A 47 0.42 -0.28 -5.62
CA ASN A 47 -0.86 0.08 -5.01
C ASN A 47 -0.72 0.77 -3.64
N GLY A 48 0.34 1.55 -3.44
CA GLY A 48 0.59 2.26 -2.19
C GLY A 48 1.74 3.27 -2.30
N LYS A 49 1.90 4.10 -1.27
CA LYS A 49 2.85 5.23 -1.25
C LYS A 49 3.51 5.36 0.13
N TYR A 50 4.76 5.83 0.12
CA TYR A 50 5.51 6.16 1.33
C TYR A 50 5.41 7.66 1.63
N PHE A 51 5.38 8.01 2.91
CA PHE A 51 5.32 9.38 3.40
C PHE A 51 6.35 9.59 4.51
N GLU A 52 6.99 10.76 4.53
CA GLU A 52 7.88 11.16 5.60
C GLU A 52 7.07 11.51 6.86
N VAL A 53 7.50 10.99 8.01
CA VAL A 53 6.88 11.34 9.30
C VAL A 53 7.62 12.56 9.84
N SER A 54 7.01 13.74 9.75
CA SER A 54 7.53 14.94 10.42
C SER A 54 7.36 14.79 11.93
N LEU A 55 8.44 15.04 12.68
CA LEU A 55 8.44 15.02 14.15
C LEU A 55 8.06 16.39 14.74
N ASP A 56 7.59 17.35 13.94
CA ASP A 56 7.33 18.72 14.38
C ASP A 56 6.16 18.77 15.39
N PRO A 57 6.39 19.13 16.67
CA PRO A 57 5.33 19.13 17.69
C PRO A 57 4.42 20.37 17.68
N ILE A 58 4.42 21.19 16.63
CA ILE A 58 3.78 22.51 16.62
C ILE A 58 3.27 22.70 15.17
N VAL A 59 1.98 22.62 14.85
CA VAL A 59 0.89 23.55 15.18
C VAL A 59 -0.45 22.80 15.13
N LEU A 60 -1.34 23.04 16.08
CA LEU A 60 -2.72 22.51 16.17
C LEU A 60 -3.68 22.94 15.03
N GLN A 61 -3.20 23.38 13.85
CA GLN A 61 -4.07 24.04 12.85
C GLN A 61 -3.77 23.80 11.37
N GLU A 62 -2.71 23.08 10.99
CA GLU A 62 -2.50 22.72 9.58
C GLU A 62 -2.53 21.19 9.46
N THR A 63 -3.35 20.67 8.56
CA THR A 63 -3.32 19.26 8.19
C THR A 63 -1.86 18.88 7.95
N PRO A 64 -1.26 17.93 8.68
CA PRO A 64 0.15 17.61 8.52
C PRO A 64 0.38 17.28 7.05
N GLU A 65 1.16 18.12 6.35
CA GLU A 65 1.49 17.88 4.96
C GLU A 65 2.36 16.61 4.91
N LEU A 66 1.71 15.47 4.69
CA LEU A 66 2.37 14.20 4.50
C LEU A 66 3.18 14.29 3.20
N LYS A 67 4.46 14.60 3.33
CA LYS A 67 5.38 14.67 2.20
C LYS A 67 5.55 13.28 1.60
N THR A 68 5.03 13.10 0.38
CA THR A 68 5.11 11.84 -0.36
C THR A 68 6.54 11.59 -0.83
N LEU A 69 7.04 10.37 -0.62
CA LEU A 69 8.37 9.92 -1.03
C LEU A 69 8.30 9.12 -2.33
N LYS A 70 9.30 9.29 -3.18
CA LYS A 70 9.45 8.51 -4.41
C LYS A 70 10.23 7.23 -4.14
N SER A 71 10.01 6.21 -4.95
CA SER A 71 10.85 5.02 -4.95
C SER A 71 12.31 5.41 -5.24
N TYR A 72 13.23 4.68 -4.61
CA TYR A 72 14.67 4.88 -4.71
C TYR A 72 15.21 6.21 -4.15
N GLN A 73 14.38 6.99 -3.45
CA GLN A 73 14.82 8.18 -2.75
C GLN A 73 15.64 7.83 -1.49
N GLU A 74 16.68 8.61 -1.19
CA GLU A 74 17.46 8.50 0.06
C GLU A 74 16.66 9.08 1.24
N VAL A 75 16.62 8.35 2.35
CA VAL A 75 16.09 8.77 3.65
C VAL A 75 17.21 8.67 4.67
N GLU A 76 17.48 9.77 5.38
CA GLU A 76 18.63 9.84 6.27
C GLU A 76 18.44 8.97 7.52
N SER A 77 19.55 8.44 8.03
CA SER A 77 19.53 7.61 9.24
C SER A 77 18.92 8.38 10.41
N GLY A 78 18.03 7.71 11.15
CA GLY A 78 17.28 8.28 12.27
C GLY A 78 15.87 8.71 11.91
N GLN A 79 15.58 9.01 10.63
CA GLN A 79 14.25 9.39 10.14
C GLN A 79 13.31 8.19 10.06
N SER A 80 12.00 8.46 10.15
CA SER A 80 10.95 7.46 10.00
C SER A 80 10.00 7.81 8.86
N ILE A 81 9.51 6.77 8.19
CA ILE A 81 8.54 6.89 7.11
C ILE A 81 7.35 5.99 7.40
N THR A 82 6.18 6.36 6.90
CA THR A 82 4.97 5.55 6.96
C THR A 82 4.55 5.12 5.56
N PHE A 83 3.85 4.00 5.45
CA PHE A 83 3.31 3.50 4.20
C PHE A 83 1.79 3.53 4.23
N GLN A 84 1.14 3.77 3.09
CA GLN A 84 -0.31 3.71 2.96
C GLN A 84 -0.68 3.08 1.63
N CYS A 85 -1.68 2.21 1.65
CA CYS A 85 -2.22 1.61 0.43
C CYS A 85 -3.22 2.53 -0.26
N ASP A 86 -3.28 2.40 -1.59
CA ASP A 86 -4.29 3.02 -2.43
C ASP A 86 -5.68 2.41 -2.12
N ASP A 87 -6.74 3.12 -2.51
CA ASP A 87 -8.12 2.68 -2.27
C ASP A 87 -8.39 1.28 -2.82
N GLY A 88 -9.12 0.49 -2.03
CA GLY A 88 -9.46 -0.88 -2.37
C GLY A 88 -8.37 -1.92 -2.04
N PHE A 89 -7.29 -1.49 -1.37
CA PHE A 89 -6.26 -2.35 -0.83
C PHE A 89 -6.11 -2.15 0.68
N THR A 90 -5.58 -3.16 1.36
CA THR A 90 -5.21 -3.12 2.77
C THR A 90 -3.76 -3.52 2.94
N MET A 91 -3.13 -3.01 4.00
CA MET A 91 -1.72 -3.22 4.25
C MET A 91 -1.47 -4.53 4.97
N LYS A 92 -0.44 -5.25 4.53
CA LYS A 92 0.15 -6.38 5.23
C LYS A 92 1.60 -6.02 5.62
N GLY A 93 1.91 -6.08 6.91
CA GLY A 93 3.25 -5.79 7.43
C GLY A 93 3.29 -4.53 8.31
N ALA A 94 4.47 -3.93 8.43
CA ALA A 94 4.71 -2.78 9.29
C ALA A 94 4.27 -1.47 8.63
N VAL A 95 3.44 -0.68 9.33
CA VAL A 95 2.97 0.64 8.87
C VAL A 95 4.08 1.66 8.81
N GLN A 96 4.96 1.66 9.82
CA GLN A 96 6.04 2.62 9.98
C GLN A 96 7.40 1.92 9.98
N MET A 97 8.39 2.55 9.34
CA MET A 97 9.76 2.04 9.24
C MET A 97 10.74 3.16 9.57
N ARG A 98 11.80 2.85 10.32
CA ARG A 98 12.85 3.78 10.68
C ARG A 98 14.15 3.44 9.97
N CYS A 99 14.86 4.43 9.44
CA CYS A 99 16.18 4.20 8.88
C CYS A 99 17.23 4.14 10.00
N LEU A 100 18.03 3.07 10.04
CA LEU A 100 19.08 2.82 11.02
C LEU A 100 20.36 2.42 10.29
N HIS A 101 21.30 3.36 10.16
CA HIS A 101 22.62 3.14 9.56
C HIS A 101 22.52 2.42 8.20
N GLY A 102 21.75 2.97 7.28
CA GLY A 102 21.57 2.45 5.92
C GLY A 102 20.64 1.24 5.79
N SER A 103 20.09 0.75 6.90
CA SER A 103 19.12 -0.36 6.91
C SER A 103 17.79 0.07 7.49
N TRP A 104 16.70 -0.37 6.90
CA TRP A 104 15.37 -0.16 7.48
C TRP A 104 15.20 -1.02 8.74
N SER A 105 14.46 -0.51 9.73
CA SER A 105 14.18 -1.18 11.01
C SER A 105 13.22 -2.38 10.89
N VAL A 106 12.91 -2.80 9.67
CA VAL A 106 11.99 -3.90 9.35
C VAL A 106 12.70 -4.95 8.53
N ASN A 107 12.31 -6.21 8.70
CA ASN A 107 12.86 -7.33 7.92
C ASN A 107 12.12 -7.56 6.61
N GLN A 108 10.89 -7.06 6.49
CA GLN A 108 10.02 -7.20 5.32
C GLN A 108 9.31 -5.87 5.09
N PHE A 109 9.29 -5.41 3.84
CA PHE A 109 8.59 -4.20 3.45
C PHE A 109 7.08 -4.42 3.44
N PRO A 110 6.27 -3.37 3.72
CA PRO A 110 4.83 -3.50 3.68
C PRO A 110 4.33 -3.73 2.25
N GLU A 111 3.29 -4.54 2.13
CA GLU A 111 2.65 -4.88 0.87
C GLU A 111 1.17 -4.51 0.91
N CYS A 112 0.62 -4.10 -0.23
CA CYS A 112 -0.80 -3.83 -0.38
C CYS A 112 -1.49 -5.04 -1.01
N VAL A 113 -2.43 -5.62 -0.27
CA VAL A 113 -3.26 -6.74 -0.73
C VAL A 113 -4.68 -6.24 -0.99
N SER A 114 -5.31 -6.72 -2.06
CA SER A 114 -6.66 -6.27 -2.42
C SER A 114 -7.67 -6.60 -1.33
N LEU A 115 -8.59 -5.69 -1.06
CA LEU A 115 -9.64 -5.90 -0.07
C LEU A 115 -10.56 -7.07 -0.48
N PRO A 116 -10.95 -7.93 0.47
CA PRO A 116 -12.01 -8.91 0.24
C PRO A 116 -13.37 -8.20 0.21
N CYS A 117 -14.36 -8.85 -0.40
CA CYS A 117 -15.74 -8.38 -0.38
C CYS A 117 -16.54 -9.20 0.61
N THR A 118 -17.38 -8.54 1.42
CA THR A 118 -18.38 -9.23 2.25
C THR A 118 -19.66 -9.38 1.44
N LEU A 119 -20.19 -10.59 1.39
CA LEU A 119 -21.48 -10.85 0.74
C LEU A 119 -22.60 -10.23 1.58
N PRO A 120 -23.40 -9.30 1.02
CA PRO A 120 -24.49 -8.69 1.76
C PRO A 120 -25.66 -9.67 1.94
N ASN A 121 -26.64 -9.24 2.74
CA ASN A 121 -27.93 -9.92 2.77
C ASN A 121 -28.72 -9.52 1.51
N LEU A 122 -29.17 -10.51 0.73
CA LEU A 122 -29.98 -10.30 -0.45
C LEU A 122 -31.45 -10.58 -0.09
N ILE A 123 -32.34 -9.66 -0.46
CA ILE A 123 -33.79 -9.82 -0.30
C ILE A 123 -34.34 -10.48 -1.56
N ASN A 124 -35.17 -11.51 -1.41
CA ASN A 124 -35.77 -12.30 -2.50
C ASN A 124 -34.75 -12.96 -3.44
N ALA A 125 -33.54 -13.28 -2.94
CA ALA A 125 -32.51 -13.95 -3.70
C ALA A 125 -31.64 -14.88 -2.83
N VAL A 126 -31.14 -15.94 -3.45
CA VAL A 126 -30.36 -16.98 -2.81
C VAL A 126 -29.03 -17.18 -3.53
N TYR A 127 -27.96 -17.20 -2.75
CA TYR A 127 -26.61 -17.50 -3.21
C TYR A 127 -26.45 -18.97 -3.60
N GLU A 128 -25.67 -19.24 -4.65
CA GLU A 128 -25.32 -20.59 -5.09
C GLU A 128 -24.05 -21.11 -4.42
N GLY A 129 -23.74 -22.41 -4.59
CA GLY A 129 -22.44 -22.96 -4.22
C GLY A 129 -22.09 -22.92 -2.73
N GLY A 130 -23.11 -22.81 -1.86
CA GLY A 130 -22.92 -22.75 -0.40
C GLY A 130 -22.51 -21.38 0.13
N TYR A 131 -22.48 -20.34 -0.71
CA TYR A 131 -22.29 -18.97 -0.26
C TYR A 131 -23.50 -18.48 0.55
N ARG A 132 -23.27 -17.53 1.47
CA ARG A 132 -24.30 -16.92 2.31
C ARG A 132 -23.90 -15.51 2.71
N ALA A 133 -24.87 -14.71 3.11
CA ALA A 133 -24.64 -13.38 3.66
C ALA A 133 -23.64 -13.41 4.82
N GLY A 134 -22.75 -12.42 4.87
CA GLY A 134 -21.70 -12.28 5.87
C GLY A 134 -20.40 -13.05 5.56
N LEU A 135 -20.37 -13.92 4.54
CA LEU A 135 -19.11 -14.52 4.10
C LEU A 135 -18.24 -13.50 3.37
N THR A 136 -16.92 -13.63 3.54
CA THR A 136 -15.93 -12.84 2.80
C THR A 136 -15.38 -13.66 1.63
N ILE A 137 -15.34 -13.03 0.46
CA ILE A 137 -14.75 -13.60 -0.75
C ILE A 137 -13.51 -12.80 -1.15
N ALA A 138 -12.50 -13.51 -1.66
CA ALA A 138 -11.26 -12.89 -2.09
C ALA A 138 -11.46 -12.05 -3.36
N HIS A 139 -10.63 -11.02 -3.53
CA HIS A 139 -10.54 -10.26 -4.78
C HIS A 139 -10.38 -11.18 -6.00
N GLY A 140 -11.11 -10.89 -7.08
CA GLY A 140 -11.15 -11.70 -8.30
C GLY A 140 -12.09 -12.89 -8.25
N SER A 141 -12.71 -13.17 -7.09
CA SER A 141 -13.72 -14.22 -6.99
C SER A 141 -15.05 -13.76 -7.56
N THR A 142 -15.78 -14.69 -8.17
CA THR A 142 -17.14 -14.48 -8.66
C THR A 142 -18.10 -15.36 -7.89
N VAL A 143 -19.22 -14.79 -7.47
CA VAL A 143 -20.33 -15.48 -6.81
C VAL A 143 -21.57 -15.36 -7.68
N ASN A 144 -22.32 -16.45 -7.73
CA ASN A 144 -23.59 -16.52 -8.42
C ASN A 144 -24.73 -16.52 -7.41
N PHE A 145 -25.85 -15.92 -7.79
CA PHE A 145 -27.11 -16.03 -7.07
C PHE A 145 -28.29 -15.99 -8.04
N HIS A 146 -29.45 -16.43 -7.56
CA HIS A 146 -30.71 -16.36 -8.30
C HIS A 146 -31.76 -15.66 -7.43
N CYS A 147 -32.75 -15.01 -8.06
CA CYS A 147 -33.93 -14.56 -7.34
C CYS A 147 -34.80 -15.79 -6.98
N ASP A 148 -35.56 -15.73 -5.88
CA ASP A 148 -36.26 -16.88 -5.27
C ASP A 148 -37.17 -17.67 -6.24
N ASN A 149 -37.72 -17.02 -7.27
CA ASN A 149 -38.66 -17.63 -8.22
C ASN A 149 -38.04 -17.99 -9.59
N THR A 150 -36.71 -17.87 -9.74
CA THR A 150 -36.03 -18.00 -11.06
C THR A 150 -34.93 -19.07 -11.09
N ILE A 151 -35.15 -20.21 -10.42
CA ILE A 151 -34.15 -21.29 -10.24
C ILE A 151 -33.67 -21.90 -11.58
N ASN A 152 -34.46 -21.82 -12.66
CA ASN A 152 -34.11 -22.34 -13.99
C ASN A 152 -33.55 -21.27 -14.95
N THR A 153 -33.24 -20.08 -14.47
CA THR A 153 -32.70 -18.99 -15.29
C THR A 153 -31.19 -18.86 -15.17
N THR A 154 -30.58 -18.06 -16.04
CA THR A 154 -29.14 -17.79 -15.95
C THR A 154 -28.84 -17.06 -14.63
N PRO A 155 -27.89 -17.57 -13.82
CA PRO A 155 -27.62 -16.97 -12.53
C PRO A 155 -26.99 -15.58 -12.68
N ILE A 156 -27.34 -14.70 -11.75
CA ILE A 156 -26.78 -13.35 -11.66
C ILE A 156 -25.38 -13.49 -11.07
N LYS A 157 -24.38 -13.01 -11.81
CA LYS A 157 -22.96 -13.09 -11.42
C LYS A 157 -22.50 -11.77 -10.86
N VAL A 158 -21.84 -11.82 -9.71
CA VAL A 158 -21.16 -10.66 -9.10
C VAL A 158 -19.72 -11.00 -8.81
N SER A 159 -18.82 -10.10 -9.17
CA SER A 159 -17.38 -10.27 -9.00
C SER A 159 -16.84 -9.31 -7.96
N CYS A 160 -15.96 -9.79 -7.10
CA CYS A 160 -15.29 -8.95 -6.11
C CYS A 160 -14.10 -8.23 -6.74
N ILE A 161 -14.17 -6.90 -6.82
CA ILE A 161 -13.11 -6.05 -7.36
C ILE A 161 -12.72 -5.04 -6.27
N LYS A 162 -11.52 -5.18 -5.73
CA LYS A 162 -10.92 -4.31 -4.71
C LYS A 162 -11.87 -3.97 -3.53
N GLY A 163 -12.56 -4.97 -2.99
CA GLY A 163 -13.51 -4.81 -1.88
C GLY A 163 -14.94 -4.44 -2.26
N SER A 164 -15.20 -4.15 -3.55
CA SER A 164 -16.54 -3.83 -4.05
C SER A 164 -17.09 -4.94 -4.95
N LEU A 165 -18.35 -5.32 -4.73
CA LEU A 165 -19.05 -6.26 -5.61
C LEU A 165 -19.49 -5.53 -6.89
N THR A 166 -19.23 -6.17 -8.04
CA THR A 166 -19.53 -5.62 -9.37
C THR A 166 -20.31 -6.64 -10.21
N PRO A 167 -21.48 -6.27 -10.77
CA PRO A 167 -22.20 -5.02 -10.53
C PRO A 167 -22.57 -4.84 -9.04
N VAL A 168 -22.73 -3.58 -8.62
CA VAL A 168 -23.13 -3.25 -7.25
C VAL A 168 -24.48 -3.88 -6.98
N ILE A 169 -24.64 -4.49 -5.80
CA ILE A 169 -25.83 -5.25 -5.45
C ILE A 169 -27.10 -4.38 -5.50
N ASP A 170 -27.03 -3.10 -5.13
CA ASP A 170 -28.17 -2.18 -5.20
C ASP A 170 -28.67 -1.94 -6.63
N ALA A 171 -27.83 -2.18 -7.64
CA ALA A 171 -28.22 -2.12 -9.05
C ALA A 171 -28.92 -3.41 -9.52
N ILE A 172 -29.05 -4.41 -8.66
CA ILE A 172 -29.68 -5.69 -8.96
C ILE A 172 -30.98 -5.76 -8.15
N HIS A 173 -32.11 -5.62 -8.84
CA HIS A 173 -33.41 -5.64 -8.20
C HIS A 173 -34.15 -6.95 -8.48
N CYS A 174 -34.43 -7.71 -7.42
CA CYS A 174 -35.33 -8.86 -7.42
C CYS A 174 -36.70 -8.42 -6.89
N GLU A 175 -37.55 -7.87 -7.76
CA GLU A 175 -38.95 -7.56 -7.43
C GLU A 175 -39.78 -8.85 -7.57
N ASN A 176 -40.52 -9.22 -6.52
CA ASN A 176 -41.36 -10.45 -6.50
C ASN A 176 -40.61 -11.74 -6.88
N GLY A 177 -39.29 -11.80 -6.64
CA GLY A 177 -38.45 -12.96 -6.94
C GLY A 177 -38.08 -13.12 -8.42
N GLN A 178 -38.24 -12.09 -9.26
CA GLN A 178 -37.76 -12.05 -10.65
C GLN A 178 -36.79 -10.89 -10.89
N ARG A 179 -35.86 -11.07 -11.84
CA ARG A 179 -34.87 -10.04 -12.21
C ARG A 179 -35.53 -8.97 -13.09
N LYS A 180 -35.57 -7.71 -12.65
CA LYS A 180 -35.93 -6.58 -13.54
C LYS A 180 -34.82 -6.32 -14.56
N SER A 181 -35.19 -6.04 -15.81
CA SER A 181 -34.25 -5.52 -16.80
C SER A 181 -34.02 -4.02 -16.59
N ARG A 182 -32.88 -3.50 -17.04
CA ARG A 182 -32.52 -2.06 -16.95
C ARG A 182 -33.51 -1.15 -17.70
N GLU A 183 -34.40 -1.70 -18.53
CA GLU A 183 -35.35 -0.96 -19.36
C GLU A 183 -36.62 -0.56 -18.59
N GLU A 184 -36.89 -1.13 -17.41
CA GLU A 184 -38.07 -0.79 -16.59
C GLU A 184 -37.87 0.39 -15.64
N TYR A 185 -36.68 1.01 -15.62
CA TYR A 185 -36.39 2.19 -14.77
C TYR A 185 -36.81 3.53 -15.37
N LEU A 186 -37.27 3.57 -16.63
CA LEU A 186 -37.55 4.82 -17.35
C LEU A 186 -39.05 5.14 -17.49
N THR A 187 -39.93 4.43 -16.77
CA THR A 187 -41.38 4.61 -16.90
C THR A 187 -42.12 4.76 -15.56
N GLU A 188 -41.58 5.54 -14.63
CA GLU A 188 -42.37 6.21 -13.58
C GLU A 188 -41.94 7.67 -13.42
#